data_AF-A0A9P6D0U8-F1
#
_entry.id   AF-A0A9P6D0U8-F1
#
_cell.length_a   1.000
_cell.length_b   1.000
_cell.length_c   1.000
_cell.angle_alpha   90.00
_cell.angle_beta   90.00
_cell.angle_gamma   90.00
#
_symmetry.space_group_name_H-M   'P 1'
#
loop_
_entity.id
_entity.type
_entity.pdbx_description
1 polymer ?
#
loop_
_entity_poly.entity_id
_entity_poly.type
_entity_poly.pdbx_seq_one_letter_code
_entity_poly.pdbx_strand_id
1 'polypeptide(L)'
;MLILFQRGEVIDTEISYTIQIFGDLVATLFSPEFIYENQVAVWEWKTGRLLLNVFGEDLDSFSLLSQQHIIFALCDDHGDPMLLAANLAKETSDCQEFCKVKSGKYFRYPALGEDSYLHSLQLRADPGPLCGENQNVPFYQDTKDFILILNMWVTEDEIAKHWIHFIPSQLLLSLIESESRVASDWWLSRDTRMYLARDQNDTHVWVCYVFGTRFVTSAYPLTRASGKGEMTIALYDFNRLALRRGAQTSAASDMPGSVVSLSNQIHSGHPFCEDAETSLPYWTNVAYVDAGKNYDGHCTMMCCEDNIVIVDLESRMYRVLVF
;
A
#
# COMPACT_ATOMS: atom_id res chain seq x y z
N MET A 1 20.76 -10.86 5.61
CA MET A 1 21.52 -9.64 5.28
C MET A 1 22.04 -9.81 3.86
N LEU A 2 21.31 -9.27 2.88
CA LEU A 2 21.77 -9.25 1.49
C LEU A 2 22.88 -8.20 1.42
N ILE A 3 24.13 -8.63 1.27
CA ILE A 3 25.24 -7.70 0.98
C ILE A 3 25.31 -7.65 -0.55
N LEU A 4 24.77 -6.58 -1.15
CA LEU A 4 25.05 -6.25 -2.54
C LEU A 4 26.53 -5.90 -2.62
N PHE A 5 27.36 -6.82 -3.12
CA PHE A 5 28.75 -6.53 -3.45
C PHE A 5 28.79 -5.66 -4.70
N GLN A 6 28.65 -4.34 -4.52
CA GLN A 6 28.96 -3.36 -5.55
C GLN A 6 30.49 -3.27 -5.65
N ARG A 7 31.06 -3.95 -6.65
CA ARG A 7 32.50 -3.98 -6.89
C ARG A 7 32.86 -2.74 -7.74
N GLY A 8 33.01 -1.60 -7.08
CA GLY A 8 33.38 -0.30 -7.66
C GLY A 8 32.47 0.80 -7.13
N GLU A 9 33.05 1.81 -6.48
CA GLU A 9 32.33 2.99 -6.00
C GLU A 9 31.82 3.81 -7.19
N VAL A 10 30.58 3.52 -7.60
CA VAL A 10 29.73 4.47 -8.30
C VAL A 10 28.67 4.85 -7.29
N ILE A 11 28.81 6.04 -6.68
CA ILE A 11 27.70 6.68 -5.99
C ILE A 11 26.76 7.11 -7.11
N ASP A 12 25.84 6.22 -7.47
CA ASP A 12 24.83 6.50 -8.46
C ASP A 12 23.74 7.33 -7.76
N THR A 13 23.95 8.65 -7.71
CA THR A 13 22.97 9.59 -7.13
C THR A 13 21.69 9.68 -7.97
N GLU A 14 21.66 9.03 -9.13
CA GLU A 14 20.65 9.21 -10.18
C GLU A 14 19.64 8.04 -10.25
N ILE A 15 19.75 7.04 -9.35
CA ILE A 15 18.84 5.90 -9.33
C ILE A 15 18.27 5.68 -7.93
N SER A 16 16.94 5.65 -7.85
CA SER A 16 16.23 5.21 -6.67
C SER A 16 15.81 3.75 -6.80
N TYR A 17 15.69 3.05 -5.67
CA TYR A 17 15.36 1.63 -5.65
C TYR A 17 14.26 1.34 -4.63
N THR A 18 13.30 0.51 -5.03
CA THR A 18 12.34 -0.10 -4.09
C THR A 18 12.59 -1.60 -4.05
N ILE A 19 12.84 -2.14 -2.85
CA ILE A 19 13.13 -3.56 -2.64
C ILE A 19 12.00 -4.17 -1.80
N GLN A 20 11.46 -5.29 -2.26
CA GLN A 20 10.60 -6.14 -1.43
C GLN A 20 11.17 -7.56 -1.36
N ILE A 21 11.03 -8.17 -0.19
CA ILE A 21 11.46 -9.54 0.07
C ILE A 21 10.25 -10.36 0.48
N PHE A 22 10.02 -11.47 -0.21
CA PHE A 22 8.93 -12.40 0.06
C PHE A 22 9.48 -13.82 0.06
N GLY A 23 9.76 -14.34 1.25
CA GLY A 23 10.41 -15.63 1.42
C GLY A 23 11.73 -15.74 0.64
N ASP A 24 11.73 -16.56 -0.41
CA ASP A 24 12.92 -16.82 -1.24
C ASP A 24 13.02 -15.86 -2.44
N LEU A 25 12.07 -14.94 -2.57
CA LEU A 25 12.04 -13.93 -3.62
C LEU A 25 12.60 -12.59 -3.12
N VAL A 26 13.42 -11.97 -3.95
CA VAL A 26 13.79 -10.55 -3.86
C VAL A 26 13.31 -9.91 -5.15
N ALA A 27 12.48 -8.88 -5.02
CA ALA A 27 12.07 -8.05 -6.14
C ALA A 27 12.64 -6.64 -5.96
N THR A 28 13.14 -6.05 -7.03
CA THR A 28 13.71 -4.71 -7.04
C THR A 28 13.14 -3.93 -8.20
N LEU A 29 12.58 -2.76 -7.89
CA LEU A 29 12.27 -1.72 -8.84
C LEU A 29 13.45 -0.75 -8.88
N PHE A 30 13.92 -0.50 -10.09
CA PHE A 30 14.92 0.48 -10.44
C PHE A 30 14.19 1.67 -11.05
N SER A 31 14.37 2.84 -10.44
CA SER A 31 13.73 4.08 -10.84
C SER A 31 14.78 5.16 -11.08
N PRO A 32 15.38 5.18 -12.29
CA PRO A 32 16.35 6.18 -12.70
C PRO A 32 15.68 7.57 -12.83
N GLU A 33 16.35 8.63 -12.37
CA GLU A 33 15.81 10.00 -12.38
C GLU A 33 15.71 10.59 -13.81
N PHE A 34 16.61 10.19 -14.71
CA PHE A 34 16.72 10.79 -16.05
C PHE A 34 16.27 9.87 -17.20
N ILE A 35 16.00 8.60 -16.91
CA ILE A 35 15.51 7.65 -17.90
C ILE A 35 14.06 7.40 -17.53
N TYR A 36 13.13 7.69 -18.43
CA TYR A 36 11.70 7.55 -18.15
C TYR A 36 11.25 6.09 -18.00
N GLU A 37 12.14 5.11 -18.11
CA GLU A 37 11.81 3.68 -18.02
C GLU A 37 12.19 3.11 -16.66
N ASN A 38 11.17 2.77 -15.88
CA ASN A 38 11.32 1.99 -14.67
C ASN A 38 11.54 0.51 -15.02
N GLN A 39 12.31 -0.21 -14.22
CA GLN A 39 12.58 -1.63 -14.41
C GLN A 39 12.29 -2.42 -13.14
N VAL A 40 11.54 -3.51 -13.23
CA VAL A 40 11.37 -4.48 -12.15
C VAL A 40 12.04 -5.79 -12.50
N ALA A 41 12.90 -6.26 -11.60
CA ALA A 41 13.45 -7.61 -11.68
C ALA A 41 13.19 -8.39 -10.40
N VAL A 42 12.92 -9.68 -10.57
CA VAL A 42 12.55 -10.62 -9.49
C VAL A 42 13.48 -11.81 -9.53
N TRP A 43 14.16 -12.09 -8.41
CA TRP A 43 15.08 -13.19 -8.26
C TRP A 43 14.66 -14.14 -7.15
N GLU A 44 14.92 -15.43 -7.35
CA GLU A 44 15.03 -16.41 -6.28
C GLU A 44 16.43 -16.28 -5.67
N TRP A 45 16.57 -15.50 -4.58
CA TRP A 45 17.87 -14.99 -4.13
C TRP A 45 18.82 -16.09 -3.63
N LYS A 46 18.27 -17.21 -3.15
CA LYS A 46 19.08 -18.36 -2.69
C LYS A 46 19.78 -19.10 -3.84
N THR A 47 19.15 -19.15 -5.00
CA THR A 47 19.69 -19.82 -6.19
C THR A 47 20.35 -18.83 -7.17
N GLY A 48 20.05 -17.53 -7.03
CA GLY A 48 20.44 -16.50 -7.98
C GLY A 48 19.63 -16.52 -9.27
N ARG A 49 18.58 -17.35 -9.37
CA ARG A 49 17.77 -17.49 -10.57
C ARG A 49 16.88 -16.25 -10.76
N LEU A 50 17.05 -15.56 -11.88
CA LEU A 50 16.13 -14.51 -12.33
C LEU A 50 14.83 -15.15 -12.81
N LEU A 51 13.71 -14.69 -12.27
CA LEU A 51 12.36 -15.20 -12.59
C LEU A 51 11.60 -14.27 -13.52
N LEU A 52 11.79 -12.95 -13.37
CA LEU A 52 11.12 -11.94 -14.17
C LEU A 52 12.03 -10.73 -14.33
N ASN A 53 12.03 -10.12 -15.51
CA ASN A 53 12.70 -8.86 -15.79
C ASN A 53 11.87 -8.04 -16.77
N VAL A 54 11.17 -7.03 -16.26
CA VAL A 54 10.28 -6.18 -17.04
C VAL A 54 10.65 -4.71 -16.91
N PHE A 55 10.42 -3.94 -17.96
CA PHE A 55 10.60 -2.48 -17.94
C PHE A 55 9.43 -1.76 -18.61
N GLY A 56 9.28 -0.48 -18.32
CA GLY A 56 8.27 0.38 -18.93
C GLY A 56 8.23 1.76 -18.31
N GLU A 57 7.76 2.73 -19.09
CA GLU A 57 7.58 4.11 -18.62
C GLU A 57 6.41 4.23 -17.65
N ASP A 58 5.34 3.45 -17.89
CA ASP A 58 4.12 3.49 -17.06
C ASP A 58 4.25 2.69 -15.76
N LEU A 59 5.41 2.09 -15.47
CA LEU A 59 5.59 1.18 -14.34
C LEU A 59 5.97 1.93 -13.07
N ASP A 60 5.00 2.31 -12.24
CA ASP A 60 5.26 3.14 -11.05
C ASP A 60 5.72 2.34 -9.83
N SER A 61 5.09 1.19 -9.56
CA SER A 61 5.42 0.40 -8.37
C SER A 61 5.00 -1.07 -8.49
N PHE A 62 5.39 -1.87 -7.50
CA PHE A 62 5.04 -3.29 -7.48
C PHE A 62 4.84 -3.79 -6.04
N SER A 63 4.19 -4.94 -5.92
CA SER A 63 4.18 -5.72 -4.68
C SER A 63 4.19 -7.22 -4.95
N LEU A 64 4.86 -8.00 -4.10
CA LEU A 64 4.77 -9.47 -4.14
C LEU A 64 3.51 -9.93 -3.41
N LEU A 65 2.65 -10.69 -4.08
CA LEU A 65 1.40 -11.22 -3.50
C LEU A 65 1.56 -12.65 -2.97
N SER A 66 2.38 -13.45 -3.63
CA SER A 66 2.70 -14.82 -3.26
C SER A 66 4.07 -15.21 -3.82
N GLN A 67 4.55 -16.42 -3.53
CA GLN A 67 5.75 -16.96 -4.20
C GLN A 67 5.59 -17.12 -5.72
N GLN A 68 4.37 -17.03 -6.25
CA GLN A 68 4.09 -17.21 -7.68
C GLN A 68 3.56 -15.96 -8.36
N HIS A 69 3.17 -14.93 -7.59
CA HIS A 69 2.44 -13.79 -8.12
C HIS A 69 3.05 -12.48 -7.66
N ILE A 70 3.26 -11.59 -8.62
CA ILE A 70 3.63 -10.19 -8.44
C ILE A 70 2.48 -9.33 -8.98
N ILE A 71 2.23 -8.18 -8.37
CA ILE A 71 1.32 -7.17 -8.87
C ILE A 71 2.08 -5.88 -9.14
N PHE A 72 1.78 -5.26 -10.27
CA PHE A 72 2.32 -3.97 -10.69
C PHE A 72 1.24 -2.90 -10.57
N ALA A 73 1.62 -1.70 -10.15
CA ALA A 73 0.83 -0.48 -10.32
C ALA A 73 1.37 0.23 -11.55
N LEU A 74 0.49 0.56 -12.48
CA LEU A 74 0.86 1.22 -13.72
C LEU A 74 -0.31 2.05 -14.29
N CYS A 75 0.00 2.87 -15.28
CA CYS A 75 -0.98 3.67 -16.04
C CYS A 75 -1.26 3.01 -17.41
N ASP A 76 -2.47 3.15 -17.97
CA ASP A 76 -2.67 2.84 -19.40
C ASP A 76 -2.21 3.99 -20.31
N ASP A 77 -2.35 3.75 -21.62
CA ASP A 77 -2.17 4.73 -22.70
C ASP A 77 -3.02 6.01 -22.54
N HIS A 78 -4.04 6.02 -21.66
CA HIS A 78 -4.87 7.19 -21.34
C HIS A 78 -4.44 7.91 -20.06
N GLY A 79 -3.47 7.35 -19.32
CA GLY A 79 -3.05 7.84 -18.02
C GLY A 79 -3.96 7.38 -16.87
N ASP A 80 -4.87 6.44 -17.12
CA ASP A 80 -5.77 5.91 -16.10
C ASP A 80 -5.06 4.86 -15.23
N PRO A 81 -5.35 4.82 -13.91
CA PRO A 81 -4.72 3.85 -13.04
C PRO A 81 -5.14 2.42 -13.37
N MET A 82 -4.20 1.48 -13.28
CA MET A 82 -4.48 0.06 -13.32
C MET A 82 -3.51 -0.77 -12.48
N LEU A 83 -3.92 -2.01 -12.20
CA LEU A 83 -3.02 -3.04 -11.68
C LEU A 83 -2.86 -4.18 -12.68
N LEU A 84 -1.66 -4.76 -12.72
CA LEU A 84 -1.35 -5.95 -13.50
C LEU A 84 -0.78 -7.02 -12.58
N ALA A 85 -1.51 -8.13 -12.38
CA ALA A 85 -0.98 -9.29 -11.71
C ALA A 85 -0.35 -10.26 -12.72
N ALA A 86 0.90 -10.66 -12.50
CA ALA A 86 1.62 -11.60 -13.34
C ALA A 86 2.00 -12.86 -12.56
N ASN A 87 1.98 -14.02 -13.24
CA ASN A 87 2.43 -15.27 -12.67
C ASN A 87 3.91 -15.53 -13.02
N LEU A 88 4.78 -15.44 -12.02
CA LEU A 88 6.23 -15.58 -12.15
C LEU A 88 6.67 -16.91 -12.77
N ALA A 89 5.89 -17.99 -12.59
CA ALA A 89 6.21 -19.30 -13.15
C ALA A 89 5.88 -19.43 -14.64
N LYS A 90 5.09 -18.50 -15.20
CA LYS A 90 4.66 -18.49 -16.61
C LYS A 90 5.38 -17.43 -17.44
N GLU A 91 6.06 -16.49 -16.81
CA GLU A 91 6.86 -15.47 -17.48
C GLU A 91 8.29 -15.93 -17.79
N THR A 92 8.99 -15.15 -18.61
CA THR A 92 10.39 -15.39 -18.99
C THR A 92 11.35 -14.55 -18.16
N SER A 93 12.58 -15.03 -17.99
CA SER A 93 13.65 -14.27 -17.36
C SER A 93 14.32 -13.25 -18.30
N ASP A 94 13.99 -13.29 -19.59
CA ASP A 94 14.47 -12.32 -20.57
C ASP A 94 13.90 -10.92 -20.27
N CYS A 95 14.73 -9.89 -20.48
CA CYS A 95 14.31 -8.50 -20.34
C CYS A 95 13.26 -8.17 -21.41
N GLN A 96 12.06 -7.75 -20.98
CA GLN A 96 10.95 -7.44 -21.89
C GLN A 96 10.14 -6.23 -21.40
N GLU A 97 9.48 -5.53 -22.31
CA GLU A 97 8.51 -4.50 -21.94
C GLU A 97 7.34 -5.12 -21.15
N PHE A 98 6.79 -4.40 -20.18
CA PHE A 98 5.68 -4.91 -19.36
C PHE A 98 4.44 -5.29 -20.19
N CYS A 99 4.20 -4.60 -21.30
CA CYS A 99 3.09 -4.91 -22.23
C CYS A 99 3.23 -6.30 -22.90
N LYS A 100 4.42 -6.92 -22.83
CA LYS A 100 4.71 -8.26 -23.37
C LYS A 100 4.52 -9.38 -22.35
N VAL A 101 4.14 -9.07 -21.10
CA VAL A 101 3.79 -10.04 -20.07
C VAL A 101 2.61 -10.89 -20.54
N LYS A 102 2.81 -12.21 -20.67
CA LYS A 102 1.86 -13.10 -21.36
C LYS A 102 0.76 -13.62 -20.45
N SER A 103 1.05 -13.79 -19.17
CA SER A 103 0.16 -14.38 -18.16
C SER A 103 -0.39 -13.33 -17.18
N GLY A 104 -0.63 -12.13 -17.70
CA GLY A 104 -1.13 -10.99 -16.96
C GLY A 104 -2.65 -11.02 -16.76
N LYS A 105 -3.11 -10.63 -15.57
CA LYS A 105 -4.50 -10.24 -15.30
C LYS A 105 -4.55 -8.76 -14.95
N TYR A 106 -5.31 -8.01 -15.72
CA TYR A 106 -5.47 -6.57 -15.57
C TYR A 106 -6.69 -6.25 -14.69
N PHE A 107 -6.49 -5.29 -13.78
CA PHE A 107 -7.49 -4.72 -12.89
C PHE A 107 -7.53 -3.22 -13.15
N ARG A 108 -8.41 -2.80 -14.06
CA ARG A 108 -8.53 -1.39 -14.44
C ARG A 108 -9.39 -0.66 -13.43
N TYR A 109 -8.99 0.55 -13.06
CA TYR A 109 -9.87 1.46 -12.36
C TYR A 109 -10.84 2.10 -13.36
N PRO A 110 -11.93 2.72 -12.87
CA PRO A 110 -12.68 3.67 -13.67
C PRO A 110 -11.75 4.74 -14.25
N ALA A 111 -12.08 5.23 -15.44
CA ALA A 111 -11.32 6.32 -16.06
C ALA A 111 -11.37 7.58 -15.17
N LEU A 112 -10.30 8.35 -15.17
CA LEU A 112 -10.21 9.62 -14.47
C LEU A 112 -11.15 10.66 -15.11
N GLY A 113 -11.55 11.67 -14.34
CA GLY A 113 -12.30 12.82 -14.85
C GLY A 113 -11.47 13.63 -15.87
N GLU A 114 -12.13 14.38 -16.76
CA GLU A 114 -11.45 15.18 -17.82
C GLU A 114 -10.42 16.18 -17.26
N ASP A 115 -10.68 16.73 -16.06
CA ASP A 115 -9.79 17.67 -15.36
C ASP A 115 -8.91 16.98 -14.29
N SER A 116 -8.78 15.65 -14.37
CA SER A 116 -8.00 14.83 -13.46
C SER A 116 -6.81 14.17 -14.15
N TYR A 117 -5.66 14.14 -13.49
CA TYR A 117 -4.49 13.41 -13.99
C TYR A 117 -3.69 12.75 -12.87
N LEU A 118 -3.19 11.56 -13.15
CA LEU A 118 -2.45 10.73 -12.23
C LEU A 118 -0.96 11.12 -12.23
N HIS A 119 -0.41 11.38 -11.04
CA HIS A 119 1.02 11.68 -10.86
C HIS A 119 1.84 10.46 -10.53
N SER A 120 1.33 9.61 -9.64
CA SER A 120 2.05 8.42 -9.20
C SER A 120 1.14 7.42 -8.51
N LEU A 121 1.52 6.15 -8.64
CA LEU A 121 0.95 5.00 -7.96
C LEU A 121 1.98 4.34 -7.06
N GLN A 122 1.67 4.17 -5.78
CA GLN A 122 2.55 3.47 -4.85
C GLN A 122 1.84 2.29 -4.19
N LEU A 123 2.29 1.08 -4.56
CA LEU A 123 1.82 -0.19 -4.04
C LEU A 123 2.66 -0.65 -2.85
N ARG A 124 2.00 -1.08 -1.77
CA ARG A 124 2.63 -1.61 -0.55
C ARG A 124 1.87 -2.76 0.07
N ALA A 125 2.62 -3.75 0.56
CA ALA A 125 2.15 -4.78 1.48
C ALA A 125 3.32 -5.15 2.40
N ASP A 126 3.29 -4.65 3.64
CA ASP A 126 4.33 -4.85 4.65
C ASP A 126 3.72 -5.39 5.96
N PRO A 127 4.43 -6.25 6.72
CA PRO A 127 5.34 -7.20 6.11
C PRO A 127 4.55 -7.98 5.06
N GLY A 128 5.15 -8.15 3.88
CA GLY A 128 4.69 -9.18 2.98
C GLY A 128 4.73 -10.53 3.71
N PRO A 129 4.04 -11.56 3.21
CA PRO A 129 4.06 -12.90 3.78
C PRO A 129 5.50 -13.39 4.03
N LEU A 130 5.97 -13.29 5.26
CA LEU A 130 7.30 -13.72 5.63
C LEU A 130 7.31 -15.25 5.70
N CYS A 131 8.32 -15.87 5.08
CA CYS A 131 8.45 -17.33 5.09
C CYS A 131 8.69 -17.84 6.52
N GLY A 132 7.76 -18.65 6.99
CA GLY A 132 7.91 -19.55 8.12
C GLY A 132 6.81 -19.34 9.14
N GLU A 133 5.80 -20.23 9.12
CA GLU A 133 4.89 -20.39 10.25
C GLU A 133 5.72 -20.70 11.50
N ASN A 134 6.02 -19.68 12.31
CA ASN A 134 6.52 -19.96 13.65
C ASN A 134 5.31 -20.30 14.52
N GLN A 135 4.85 -21.55 14.43
CA GLN A 135 3.70 -22.06 15.18
C GLN A 135 3.85 -21.94 16.72
N ASN A 136 5.03 -21.49 17.20
CA ASN A 136 5.31 -21.31 18.62
C ASN A 136 4.92 -19.94 19.18
N VAL A 137 4.42 -19.00 18.37
CA VAL A 137 3.90 -17.73 18.88
C VAL A 137 2.36 -17.76 18.95
N PRO A 138 1.75 -17.35 20.08
CA PRO A 138 0.31 -17.44 20.30
C PRO A 138 -0.51 -16.47 19.42
N PHE A 139 0.14 -15.47 18.86
CA PHE A 139 -0.43 -14.49 17.95
C PHE A 139 0.43 -14.53 16.69
N TYR A 140 -0.01 -15.28 15.68
CA TYR A 140 0.63 -15.31 14.37
C TYR A 140 -0.38 -14.79 13.37
N GLN A 141 0.02 -13.78 12.61
CA GLN A 141 -0.76 -13.33 11.48
C GLN A 141 -0.66 -14.33 10.33
N ASP A 142 -1.81 -14.75 9.78
CA ASP A 142 -1.81 -15.59 8.59
C ASP A 142 -1.10 -14.86 7.46
N THR A 143 0.01 -15.45 7.00
CA THR A 143 0.77 -15.00 5.84
C THR A 143 -0.05 -14.88 4.56
N LYS A 144 -1.24 -15.47 4.49
CA LYS A 144 -2.12 -15.34 3.32
C LYS A 144 -3.15 -14.23 3.49
N ASP A 145 -3.28 -13.66 4.68
CA ASP A 145 -4.25 -12.63 5.03
C ASP A 145 -3.53 -11.32 5.35
N PHE A 146 -3.38 -10.48 4.33
CA PHE A 146 -2.80 -9.15 4.45
C PHE A 146 -3.55 -8.16 3.55
N ILE A 147 -3.39 -6.87 3.83
CA ILE A 147 -3.95 -5.80 3.03
C ILE A 147 -2.86 -5.24 2.11
N LEU A 148 -3.22 -5.08 0.85
CA LEU A 148 -2.46 -4.33 -0.12
C LEU A 148 -2.94 -2.88 -0.09
N ILE A 149 -2.03 -1.94 0.03
CA ILE A 149 -2.30 -0.51 0.03
C ILE A 149 -1.80 0.07 -1.29
N LEU A 150 -2.72 0.61 -2.09
CA LEU A 150 -2.38 1.45 -3.22
C LEU A 150 -2.61 2.91 -2.83
N ASN A 151 -1.55 3.71 -2.83
CA ASN A 151 -1.64 5.16 -2.79
C ASN A 151 -1.67 5.70 -4.21
N MET A 152 -2.58 6.62 -4.49
CA MET A 152 -2.71 7.29 -5.78
C MET A 152 -2.66 8.79 -5.55
N TRP A 153 -1.73 9.46 -6.21
CA TRP A 153 -1.64 10.91 -6.21
C TRP A 153 -2.26 11.44 -7.48
N VAL A 154 -3.46 12.03 -7.37
CA VAL A 154 -4.23 12.53 -8.51
C VAL A 154 -4.41 14.02 -8.34
N THR A 155 -4.12 14.81 -9.37
CA THR A 155 -4.55 16.21 -9.36
C THR A 155 -5.96 16.30 -9.90
N GLU A 156 -6.85 16.91 -9.14
CA GLU A 156 -8.24 17.21 -9.52
C GLU A 156 -8.44 18.72 -9.37
N ASP A 157 -8.89 19.40 -10.43
CA ASP A 157 -9.09 20.86 -10.43
C ASP A 157 -7.84 21.64 -9.96
N GLU A 158 -6.66 21.26 -10.47
CA GLU A 158 -5.34 21.83 -10.08
C GLU A 158 -4.92 21.54 -8.62
N ILE A 159 -5.68 20.73 -7.87
CA ILE A 159 -5.37 20.36 -6.49
C ILE A 159 -4.90 18.90 -6.44
N ALA A 160 -3.65 18.69 -6.04
CA ALA A 160 -3.14 17.36 -5.75
C ALA A 160 -3.89 16.73 -4.56
N LYS A 161 -4.44 15.54 -4.77
CA LYS A 161 -5.20 14.75 -3.81
C LYS A 161 -4.58 13.37 -3.69
N HIS A 162 -4.57 12.87 -2.47
CA HIS A 162 -4.01 11.57 -2.14
C HIS A 162 -5.14 10.59 -1.84
N TRP A 163 -5.31 9.60 -2.70
CA TRP A 163 -6.28 8.55 -2.51
C TRP A 163 -5.58 7.28 -2.01
N ILE A 164 -6.23 6.58 -1.08
CA ILE A 164 -5.72 5.35 -0.49
C ILE A 164 -6.73 4.25 -0.73
N HIS A 165 -6.31 3.17 -1.39
CA HIS A 165 -7.14 2.01 -1.70
C HIS A 165 -6.59 0.76 -0.98
N PHE A 166 -7.46 0.17 -0.16
CA PHE A 166 -7.24 -1.01 0.66
C PHE A 166 -7.82 -2.23 -0.05
N ILE A 167 -6.94 -3.15 -0.45
CA ILE A 167 -7.30 -4.32 -1.24
C ILE A 167 -6.86 -5.59 -0.49
N PRO A 168 -7.79 -6.45 -0.02
CA PRO A 168 -7.43 -7.71 0.60
C PRO A 168 -6.64 -8.61 -0.36
N SER A 169 -5.54 -9.19 0.10
CA SER A 169 -4.73 -10.11 -0.70
C SER A 169 -5.54 -11.30 -1.19
N GLN A 170 -6.41 -11.84 -0.34
CA GLN A 170 -7.29 -12.97 -0.65
C GLN A 170 -8.25 -12.66 -1.79
N LEU A 171 -8.75 -11.41 -1.87
CA LEU A 171 -9.58 -10.97 -2.99
C LEU A 171 -8.78 -11.07 -4.28
N LEU A 172 -7.64 -10.37 -4.35
CA LEU A 172 -6.81 -10.37 -5.57
C LEU A 172 -6.38 -11.77 -5.98
N LEU A 173 -5.91 -12.60 -5.05
CA LEU A 173 -5.51 -13.97 -5.34
C LEU A 173 -6.67 -14.79 -5.90
N SER A 174 -7.87 -14.68 -5.30
CA SER A 174 -9.06 -15.37 -5.81
C SER A 174 -9.44 -14.89 -7.22
N LEU A 175 -9.26 -13.60 -7.51
CA LEU A 175 -9.50 -13.05 -8.84
C LEU A 175 -8.46 -13.54 -9.84
N ILE A 176 -7.18 -13.58 -9.47
CA ILE A 176 -6.08 -14.07 -10.31
C ILE A 176 -6.29 -15.55 -10.68
N GLU A 177 -6.69 -16.37 -9.70
CA GLU A 177 -6.92 -17.80 -9.89
C GLU A 177 -8.20 -18.11 -10.68
N SER A 178 -9.17 -17.18 -10.69
CA SER A 178 -10.39 -17.34 -11.49
C SER A 178 -10.10 -17.25 -13.00
N GLU A 179 -10.56 -18.25 -13.75
CA GLU A 179 -10.56 -18.24 -15.22
C GLU A 179 -11.52 -17.19 -15.81
N SER A 180 -12.47 -16.68 -15.01
CA SER A 180 -13.41 -15.67 -15.48
C SER A 180 -12.68 -14.37 -15.81
N ARG A 181 -13.05 -13.77 -16.94
CA ARG A 181 -12.73 -12.37 -17.21
C ARG A 181 -13.38 -11.55 -16.10
N VAL A 182 -12.54 -10.87 -15.33
CA VAL A 182 -12.99 -9.86 -14.38
C VAL A 182 -13.59 -8.75 -15.24
N ALA A 183 -14.91 -8.55 -15.21
CA ALA A 183 -15.49 -7.33 -15.74
C ALA A 183 -14.77 -6.11 -15.11
N SER A 184 -14.62 -5.03 -15.88
CA SER A 184 -13.68 -3.96 -15.55
C SER A 184 -13.94 -3.33 -14.17
N ASP A 185 -15.21 -3.28 -13.72
CA ASP A 185 -15.58 -2.34 -12.66
C ASP A 185 -15.98 -3.06 -11.34
N TRP A 186 -16.29 -4.36 -11.39
CA TRP A 186 -16.79 -5.06 -10.19
C TRP A 186 -15.71 -5.37 -9.16
N TRP A 187 -14.44 -5.44 -9.54
CA TRP A 187 -13.37 -5.82 -8.60
C TRP A 187 -13.08 -4.69 -7.59
N LEU A 188 -13.37 -3.44 -7.95
CA LEU A 188 -13.30 -2.27 -7.06
C LEU A 188 -14.43 -2.25 -6.01
N SER A 189 -15.40 -3.17 -6.09
CA SER A 189 -16.64 -3.09 -5.30
C SER A 189 -16.50 -3.56 -3.83
N ARG A 190 -17.49 -4.33 -3.34
CA ARG A 190 -17.85 -4.59 -1.93
C ARG A 190 -16.82 -5.33 -1.06
N ASP A 191 -15.63 -5.56 -1.56
CA ASP A 191 -14.56 -6.24 -0.84
C ASP A 191 -13.25 -5.42 -0.82
N THR A 192 -13.31 -4.15 -1.22
CA THR A 192 -12.22 -3.20 -1.11
C THR A 192 -12.71 -1.91 -0.46
N ARG A 193 -11.81 -1.04 -0.01
CA ARG A 193 -12.19 0.31 0.44
C ARG A 193 -11.22 1.32 -0.09
N MET A 194 -11.75 2.41 -0.63
CA MET A 194 -10.94 3.53 -1.09
C MET A 194 -11.43 4.81 -0.42
N TYR A 195 -10.51 5.69 0.00
CA TYR A 195 -10.85 7.00 0.56
C TYR A 195 -9.85 8.07 0.14
N LEU A 196 -10.30 9.32 0.19
CA LEU A 196 -9.45 10.50 0.08
C LEU A 196 -8.75 10.76 1.42
N ALA A 197 -7.42 10.75 1.44
CA ALA A 197 -6.64 11.05 2.63
C ALA A 197 -6.97 12.45 3.13
N ARG A 198 -7.09 12.58 4.45
CA ARG A 198 -7.47 13.86 5.08
C ARG A 198 -6.33 14.87 5.07
N ASP A 199 -5.10 14.39 5.01
CA ASP A 199 -3.90 15.20 5.00
C ASP A 199 -3.17 14.98 3.67
N GLN A 200 -2.67 16.06 3.08
CA GLN A 200 -1.83 16.02 1.89
C GLN A 200 -0.34 15.94 2.24
N ASN A 201 0.02 16.09 3.52
CA ASN A 201 1.40 16.09 3.99
C ASN A 201 1.90 14.70 4.40
N ASP A 202 1.30 13.62 3.87
CA ASP A 202 1.74 12.27 4.20
C ASP A 202 3.23 12.14 3.87
N THR A 203 4.03 11.94 4.94
CA THR A 203 5.47 11.89 4.81
C THR A 203 5.84 10.70 3.94
N HIS A 204 6.40 10.95 2.75
CA HIS A 204 6.97 9.92 1.86
C HIS A 204 8.12 9.11 2.49
N VAL A 205 8.49 9.41 3.74
CA VAL A 205 9.78 9.07 4.33
C VAL A 205 9.80 7.70 5.01
N TRP A 206 8.67 7.00 5.21
CA TRP A 206 8.71 5.70 5.91
C TRP A 206 7.95 4.55 5.26
N VAL A 207 8.61 3.38 5.29
CA VAL A 207 8.30 2.16 4.55
C VAL A 207 7.39 1.17 5.29
N CYS A 208 6.80 1.54 6.44
CA CYS A 208 6.11 0.58 7.32
C CYS A 208 4.80 1.10 7.93
N TYR A 209 4.04 1.95 7.24
CA TYR A 209 2.71 2.38 7.74
C TYR A 209 1.64 1.27 7.63
N VAL A 210 1.99 0.12 7.04
CA VAL A 210 1.17 -1.08 6.98
C VAL A 210 1.88 -2.23 7.69
N PHE A 211 1.12 -3.00 8.47
CA PHE A 211 1.56 -4.26 9.06
C PHE A 211 0.46 -5.30 8.87
N GLY A 212 0.61 -6.16 7.87
CA GLY A 212 -0.29 -7.26 7.63
C GLY A 212 -1.68 -6.77 7.22
N THR A 213 -2.66 -6.76 8.14
CA THR A 213 -4.02 -6.22 7.91
C THR A 213 -4.24 -4.88 8.60
N ARG A 214 -3.20 -4.30 9.18
CA ARG A 214 -3.25 -3.04 9.92
C ARG A 214 -2.62 -1.94 9.08
N PHE A 215 -3.20 -0.74 9.13
CA PHE A 215 -2.68 0.46 8.50
C PHE A 215 -2.75 1.62 9.50
N VAL A 216 -1.73 2.47 9.52
CA VAL A 216 -1.68 3.67 10.34
C VAL A 216 -1.48 4.90 9.47
N THR A 217 -2.22 5.95 9.78
CA THR A 217 -1.97 7.30 9.23
C THR A 217 -2.08 8.33 10.35
N SER A 218 -1.42 9.46 10.15
CA SER A 218 -1.54 10.63 11.01
C SER A 218 -2.54 11.59 10.40
N ALA A 219 -3.28 12.28 11.26
CA ALA A 219 -4.05 13.44 10.83
C ALA A 219 -3.83 14.61 11.77
N TYR A 220 -3.66 15.79 11.20
CA TYR A 220 -3.71 17.04 11.94
C TYR A 220 -5.14 17.60 11.91
N PRO A 221 -5.68 18.06 13.05
CA PRO A 221 -6.96 18.73 13.06
C PRO A 221 -6.91 19.98 12.17
N LEU A 222 -7.88 20.10 11.26
CA LEU A 222 -8.01 21.21 10.31
C LEU A 222 -8.07 22.59 10.98
N THR A 223 -8.54 22.65 12.23
CA THR A 223 -8.67 23.89 13.00
C THR A 223 -7.59 23.96 14.08
N ARG A 224 -6.48 24.65 13.79
CA ARG A 224 -5.46 25.06 14.78
C ARG A 224 -5.97 26.07 15.83
N ALA A 225 -7.29 26.15 16.05
CA ALA A 225 -7.93 27.19 16.85
C ALA A 225 -7.42 27.24 18.31
N SER A 226 -6.85 26.15 18.83
CA SER A 226 -6.29 26.07 20.18
C SER A 226 -4.80 26.41 20.29
N GLY A 227 -4.09 26.69 19.19
CA GLY A 227 -2.65 26.97 19.19
C GLY A 227 -1.76 25.80 19.66
N LYS A 228 -2.34 24.63 19.96
CA LYS A 228 -1.65 23.37 20.22
C LYS A 228 -2.09 22.39 19.16
N GLY A 229 -1.21 22.11 18.19
CA GLY A 229 -1.48 21.10 17.17
C GLY A 229 -1.40 19.72 17.82
N GLU A 230 -2.53 19.16 18.24
CA GLU A 230 -2.57 17.76 18.67
C GLU A 230 -2.50 16.89 17.42
N MET A 231 -1.45 16.05 17.33
CA MET A 231 -1.34 15.04 16.29
C MET A 231 -2.27 13.89 16.67
N THR A 232 -3.14 13.49 15.75
CA THR A 232 -3.95 12.27 15.90
C THR A 232 -3.34 11.16 15.06
N ILE A 233 -3.39 9.95 15.60
CA ILE A 233 -2.94 8.74 14.93
C ILE A 233 -4.14 7.84 14.79
N ALA A 234 -4.52 7.56 13.55
CA ALA A 234 -5.62 6.68 13.23
C ALA A 234 -5.06 5.32 12.82
N LEU A 235 -5.44 4.29 13.58
CA LEU A 235 -5.21 2.90 13.26
C LEU A 235 -6.45 2.34 12.56
N TYR A 236 -6.22 1.60 11.48
CA TYR A 236 -7.23 0.88 10.71
C TYR A 236 -6.84 -0.59 10.74
N ASP A 237 -7.70 -1.45 11.28
CA ASP A 237 -7.47 -2.88 11.36
C ASP A 237 -8.56 -3.63 10.58
N PHE A 238 -8.14 -4.26 9.49
CA PHE A 238 -8.98 -5.05 8.60
C PHE A 238 -9.07 -6.52 9.05
N ASN A 239 -8.44 -6.89 10.17
CA ASN A 239 -8.48 -8.24 10.70
C ASN A 239 -9.92 -8.63 11.11
N ARG A 240 -10.38 -9.79 10.63
CA ARG A 240 -11.73 -10.30 10.94
C ARG A 240 -11.96 -10.54 12.44
N LEU A 241 -10.92 -10.90 13.19
CA LEU A 241 -11.03 -11.05 14.65
C LEU A 241 -11.17 -9.70 15.35
N ALA A 242 -10.47 -8.66 14.88
CA ALA A 242 -10.63 -7.30 15.41
C ALA A 242 -12.06 -6.79 15.17
N LEU A 243 -12.60 -7.01 13.96
CA LEU A 243 -14.00 -6.71 13.63
C LEU A 243 -14.99 -7.43 14.55
N ARG A 244 -14.81 -8.73 14.79
CA ARG A 244 -15.67 -9.53 15.67
C ARG A 244 -15.60 -9.05 17.12
N ARG A 245 -14.40 -8.74 17.63
CA ARG A 245 -14.21 -8.18 18.98
C ARG A 245 -14.89 -6.81 19.09
N GLY A 246 -14.62 -5.91 18.15
CA GLY A 246 -15.24 -4.58 18.11
C GLY A 246 -16.77 -4.64 18.11
N ALA A 247 -17.37 -5.55 17.33
CA ALA A 247 -18.82 -5.74 17.31
C ALA A 247 -19.40 -6.21 18.66
N GLN A 248 -18.66 -7.01 19.43
CA GLN A 248 -19.07 -7.44 20.77
C GLN A 248 -18.89 -6.35 21.82
N THR A 249 -17.79 -5.59 21.74
CA THR A 249 -17.40 -4.57 22.72
C THR A 249 -18.24 -3.30 22.63
N SER A 250 -18.69 -2.90 21.43
CA SER A 250 -19.57 -1.75 21.21
C SER A 250 -20.89 -1.83 21.98
N ALA A 251 -21.30 -3.03 22.42
CA ALA A 251 -22.50 -3.24 23.21
C ALA A 251 -22.28 -3.08 24.73
N ALA A 252 -21.02 -3.01 25.21
CA ALA A 252 -20.74 -3.28 26.63
C ALA A 252 -19.61 -2.44 27.29
N SER A 253 -18.82 -1.61 26.59
CA SER A 253 -17.69 -0.92 27.26
C SER A 253 -17.27 0.44 26.69
N ASP A 254 -16.58 1.23 27.52
CA ASP A 254 -15.87 2.48 27.22
C ASP A 254 -14.53 2.31 26.46
N MET A 255 -14.28 1.14 25.84
CA MET A 255 -13.03 0.93 25.10
C MET A 255 -12.96 1.86 23.87
N PRO A 256 -11.82 2.53 23.63
CA PRO A 256 -11.67 3.41 22.49
C PRO A 256 -11.62 2.60 21.19
N GLY A 257 -12.49 2.95 20.26
CA GLY A 257 -12.52 2.41 18.89
C GLY A 257 -13.93 2.11 18.39
N SER A 258 -14.07 1.91 17.09
CA SER A 258 -15.36 1.61 16.46
C SER A 258 -15.18 0.77 15.20
N VAL A 259 -16.24 0.03 14.84
CA VAL A 259 -16.30 -0.70 13.57
C VAL A 259 -16.95 0.18 12.52
N VAL A 260 -16.30 0.35 11.37
CA VAL A 260 -16.80 1.11 10.23
C VAL A 260 -17.16 0.16 9.10
N SER A 261 -18.45 -0.10 8.90
CA SER A 261 -18.96 -1.06 7.90
C SER A 261 -19.77 -0.43 6.76
N LEU A 262 -20.02 0.89 6.80
CA LEU A 262 -20.78 1.58 5.75
C LEU A 262 -19.97 1.65 4.46
N SER A 263 -20.60 1.46 3.31
CA SER A 263 -19.91 1.65 2.03
C SER A 263 -19.47 3.11 1.87
N ASN A 264 -18.37 3.30 1.13
CA ASN A 264 -17.88 4.61 0.72
C ASN A 264 -18.27 4.84 -0.74
N GLN A 265 -18.99 5.93 -0.97
CA GLN A 265 -19.37 6.37 -2.31
C GLN A 265 -18.33 7.37 -2.81
N ILE A 266 -17.75 7.07 -3.96
CA ILE A 266 -16.83 7.93 -4.69
C ILE A 266 -17.65 8.50 -5.84
N HIS A 267 -17.94 9.79 -5.75
CA HIS A 267 -18.79 10.45 -6.74
C HIS A 267 -17.99 10.74 -8.01
N SER A 268 -18.67 10.61 -9.14
CA SER A 268 -18.19 11.09 -10.44
C SER A 268 -17.67 12.53 -10.35
N GLY A 269 -16.55 12.77 -11.01
CA GLY A 269 -15.71 13.96 -10.90
C GLY A 269 -14.59 13.86 -9.86
N HIS A 270 -14.57 12.85 -8.99
CA HIS A 270 -13.62 12.77 -7.86
C HIS A 270 -13.20 11.34 -7.49
N PRO A 271 -12.09 10.78 -8.01
CA PRO A 271 -11.28 11.26 -9.14
C PRO A 271 -11.79 10.72 -10.48
N PHE A 272 -12.82 9.87 -10.47
CA PHE A 272 -13.27 9.09 -11.60
C PHE A 272 -14.39 9.78 -12.38
N CYS A 273 -14.56 9.42 -13.66
CA CYS A 273 -15.65 9.92 -14.49
C CYS A 273 -17.01 9.28 -14.16
N GLU A 274 -17.03 8.19 -13.41
CA GLU A 274 -18.22 7.46 -12.97
C GLU A 274 -18.25 7.29 -11.45
N ASP A 275 -19.46 7.04 -10.92
CA ASP A 275 -19.64 6.74 -9.50
C ASP A 275 -19.06 5.36 -9.19
N ALA A 276 -18.26 5.25 -8.13
CA ALA A 276 -17.74 3.99 -7.62
C ALA A 276 -18.17 3.77 -6.16
N GLU A 277 -18.58 2.55 -5.84
CA GLU A 277 -18.88 2.15 -4.46
C GLU A 277 -17.84 1.15 -3.97
N THR A 278 -17.18 1.48 -2.86
CA THR A 278 -16.26 0.57 -2.18
C THR A 278 -16.80 0.21 -0.80
N SER A 279 -16.58 -1.02 -0.32
CA SER A 279 -16.96 -1.42 1.03
C SER A 279 -15.98 -2.45 1.56
N LEU A 280 -15.16 -2.08 2.53
CA LEU A 280 -14.36 -3.04 3.28
C LEU A 280 -14.41 -2.66 4.75
N PRO A 281 -15.12 -3.44 5.58
CA PRO A 281 -15.21 -3.15 7.00
C PRO A 281 -13.84 -3.14 7.66
N TYR A 282 -13.61 -2.20 8.56
CA TYR A 282 -12.45 -2.18 9.44
C TYR A 282 -12.85 -1.80 10.86
N TRP A 283 -12.03 -2.18 11.82
CA TRP A 283 -12.04 -1.58 13.15
C TRP A 283 -11.05 -0.41 13.15
N THR A 284 -11.39 0.69 13.82
CA THR A 284 -10.51 1.85 13.92
C THR A 284 -10.40 2.35 15.35
N ASN A 285 -9.23 2.88 15.68
CA ASN A 285 -8.97 3.59 16.93
C ASN A 285 -8.12 4.82 16.64
N VAL A 286 -8.43 5.92 17.32
CA VAL A 286 -7.71 7.18 17.19
C VAL A 286 -7.02 7.48 18.51
N ALA A 287 -5.70 7.51 18.48
CA ALA A 287 -4.88 7.93 19.61
C ALA A 287 -4.47 9.39 19.45
N TYR A 288 -4.46 10.13 20.56
CA TYR A 288 -4.00 11.51 20.61
C TYR A 288 -2.57 11.52 21.14
N VAL A 289 -1.67 12.13 20.39
CA VAL A 289 -0.28 12.32 20.81
C VAL A 289 -0.13 13.76 21.25
N ASP A 290 0.09 13.95 22.56
CA ASP A 290 0.44 15.28 23.08
C ASP A 290 1.78 15.70 22.46
N ALA A 291 1.66 16.60 21.48
CA ALA A 291 2.72 17.21 20.72
C ALA A 291 3.58 18.18 21.57
N GLY A 292 3.32 18.31 22.88
CA GLY A 292 4.10 19.19 23.76
C GLY A 292 4.28 20.59 23.16
N LYS A 293 5.42 21.24 23.42
CA LYS A 293 5.80 22.51 22.78
C LYS A 293 6.81 22.34 21.63
N ASN A 294 7.22 21.11 21.31
CA ASN A 294 8.42 20.85 20.50
C ASN A 294 8.17 19.92 19.31
N TYR A 295 6.93 19.66 18.93
CA TYR A 295 6.63 18.86 17.74
C TYR A 295 6.27 19.82 16.61
N ASP A 296 7.16 19.91 15.63
CA ASP A 296 7.00 20.81 14.48
C ASP A 296 6.23 20.14 13.32
N GLY A 297 5.53 19.03 13.60
CA GLY A 297 4.60 18.40 12.64
C GLY A 297 5.23 17.40 11.67
N HIS A 298 6.48 17.01 11.88
CA HIS A 298 7.20 16.04 11.05
C HIS A 298 7.46 14.71 11.77
N CYS A 299 6.37 14.07 12.24
CA CYS A 299 6.44 12.71 12.76
C CYS A 299 6.30 11.69 11.63
N THR A 300 7.11 10.64 11.68
CA THR A 300 6.91 9.43 10.89
C THR A 300 6.38 8.31 11.78
N MET A 301 5.71 7.33 11.19
CA MET A 301 5.15 6.21 11.95
C MET A 301 5.51 4.87 11.31
N MET A 302 5.69 3.89 12.16
CA MET A 302 5.88 2.49 11.82
C MET A 302 4.80 1.67 12.53
N CYS A 303 3.97 0.99 11.74
CA CYS A 303 3.06 -0.03 12.19
C CYS A 303 3.84 -1.33 12.42
N CYS A 304 3.68 -1.92 13.59
CA CYS A 304 4.20 -3.23 13.95
C CYS A 304 3.03 -4.14 14.35
N GLU A 305 3.34 -5.41 14.61
CA GLU A 305 2.36 -6.42 15.02
C GLU A 305 1.49 -5.97 16.19
N ASP A 306 2.12 -5.44 17.25
CA ASP A 306 1.45 -5.06 18.49
C ASP A 306 1.50 -3.55 18.79
N ASN A 307 2.34 -2.81 18.07
CA ASN A 307 2.71 -1.45 18.45
C ASN A 307 2.68 -0.49 17.25
N ILE A 308 2.55 0.80 17.53
CA ILE A 308 2.85 1.86 16.58
C ILE A 308 4.03 2.64 17.14
N VAL A 309 5.14 2.66 16.40
CA VAL A 309 6.31 3.45 16.74
C VAL A 309 6.23 4.78 16.00
N ILE A 310 6.28 5.88 16.72
CA ILE A 310 6.25 7.23 16.18
C ILE A 310 7.63 7.81 16.36
N VAL A 311 8.23 8.32 15.30
CA VAL A 311 9.56 8.94 15.34
C VAL A 311 9.42 10.40 14.96
N ASP A 312 9.87 11.28 15.84
CA ASP A 312 10.04 12.70 15.56
C ASP A 312 11.47 12.91 15.07
N LEU A 313 11.61 13.28 13.79
CA LEU A 313 12.90 13.42 13.13
C LEU A 313 13.70 14.63 13.66
N GLU A 314 13.00 15.67 14.12
CA GLU A 314 13.64 16.91 14.55
C GLU A 314 14.15 16.80 15.99
N SER A 315 13.27 16.34 16.88
CA SER A 315 13.65 16.17 18.29
C SER A 315 14.46 14.89 18.53
N ARG A 316 14.56 14.00 17.53
CA ARG A 316 15.19 12.68 17.61
C ARG A 316 14.64 11.82 18.74
N MET A 317 13.35 11.96 19.01
CA MET A 317 12.63 11.17 20.01
C MET A 317 11.74 10.16 19.32
N TYR A 318 11.44 9.06 20.01
CA TYR A 318 10.42 8.12 19.58
C TYR A 318 9.41 7.85 20.69
N ARG A 319 8.19 7.50 20.30
CA ARG A 319 7.13 7.03 21.18
C ARG A 319 6.60 5.69 20.68
N VAL A 320 6.14 4.86 21.60
CA VAL A 320 5.53 3.57 21.28
C VAL A 320 4.11 3.59 21.82
N LEU A 321 3.14 3.42 20.94
CA LEU A 321 1.74 3.23 21.30
C LEU A 321 1.43 1.73 21.28
N VAL A 322 0.81 1.26 22.35
CA VAL A 322 0.33 -0.11 22.53
C VAL A 322 -1.19 -0.09 22.43
N PHE A 323 -1.78 -0.97 21.62
CA PHE A 323 -3.22 -1.00 21.34
C PHE A 323 -3.90 -2.26 21.88
#